data_AF-A0A9W4JPH2-F1
#
_entry.id   AF-A0A9W4JPH2-F1
#
_cell.length_a   1.000
_cell.length_b   1.000
_cell.length_c   1.000
_cell.angle_alpha   90.00
_cell.angle_beta   90.00
_cell.angle_gamma   90.00
#
_symmetry.space_group_name_H-M   'P 1'
#
loop_
_entity.id
_entity.type
_entity.pdbx_description
1 polymer ?
#
loop_
_entity_poly.entity_id
_entity_poly.type
_entity_poly.pdbx_seq_one_letter_code
_entity_poly.pdbx_strand_id
1 'polypeptide(L)'
;MCDNDIQSCQFYLLSSVYYNQIPRPMDSWAMIHRAATCCLSMLTNHDVNFDGWEGDMKSRVYWNCLMNETILVQELHLPSSGLSRLEEQVPIPKFIGFEMNGYASNRFISSSGIDDSYFQYHFLAQVAHRIILTRIRHSLYFYSDSGTFPLPAVNTELHHQLEQWRTNLPTSIQFNHAPYSSHLASSHPTPGTPSIHPSPAASVASPAQLSSPRPRPRPTDQSRPLTPGTAVTDAMLQGRYLIARFHIGRPYIYKALRIPHLLSDEDFVQVRSGLQNAMGWPVTQGIFRKMKSCIPIRFAFCSQ
;
A
#
# COMPACT_ATOMS: atom_id res chain seq x y z
N MET A 1 -18.43 -8.20 30.72
CA MET A 1 -18.31 -8.76 29.35
C MET A 1 -18.37 -7.57 28.42
N CYS A 2 -17.47 -7.45 27.45
CA CYS A 2 -17.62 -6.43 26.41
C CYS A 2 -18.81 -6.84 25.54
N ASP A 3 -19.77 -5.95 25.35
CA ASP A 3 -20.88 -6.18 24.42
C ASP A 3 -20.29 -6.38 23.02
N ASN A 4 -20.82 -7.30 22.22
CA ASN A 4 -20.34 -7.53 20.84
C ASN A 4 -20.86 -6.43 19.91
N ASP A 5 -20.47 -5.19 20.18
CA ASP A 5 -20.93 -3.96 19.54
C ASP A 5 -19.81 -3.25 18.75
N ILE A 6 -20.17 -2.11 18.14
CA ILE A 6 -19.26 -1.32 17.31
C ILE A 6 -18.10 -0.77 18.16
N GLN A 7 -18.39 -0.30 19.36
CA GLN A 7 -17.44 0.35 20.27
C GLN A 7 -16.39 -0.65 20.74
N SER A 8 -16.80 -1.88 21.09
CA SER A 8 -15.88 -2.95 21.45
C SER A 8 -15.00 -3.36 20.27
N CYS A 9 -15.57 -3.43 19.06
CA CYS A 9 -14.78 -3.67 17.85
C CYS A 9 -13.72 -2.58 17.63
N GLN A 10 -14.10 -1.30 17.73
CA GLN A 10 -13.20 -0.15 17.61
C GLN A 10 -12.09 -0.18 18.67
N PHE A 11 -12.44 -0.51 19.93
CA PHE A 11 -11.48 -0.66 21.02
C PHE A 11 -10.43 -1.73 20.71
N TYR A 12 -10.86 -2.91 20.24
CA TYR A 12 -9.94 -3.99 19.91
C TYR A 12 -9.06 -3.66 18.70
N LEU A 13 -9.60 -3.01 17.66
CA LEU A 13 -8.80 -2.54 16.52
C LEU A 13 -7.75 -1.50 16.93
N LEU A 14 -8.11 -0.56 17.81
CA LEU A 14 -7.14 0.41 18.31
C LEU A 14 -6.06 -0.27 19.16
N SER A 15 -6.46 -1.24 19.98
CA SER A 15 -5.54 -2.03 20.79
C SER A 15 -4.58 -2.85 19.93
N SER A 16 -5.03 -3.43 18.81
CA SER A 16 -4.16 -4.15 17.89
C SER A 16 -3.14 -3.23 17.23
N VAL A 17 -3.54 -2.01 16.85
CA VAL A 17 -2.61 -1.01 16.33
C VAL A 17 -1.52 -0.70 17.37
N TYR A 18 -1.89 -0.50 18.64
CA TYR A 18 -0.92 -0.30 19.72
C TYR A 18 0.08 -1.47 19.83
N TYR A 19 -0.41 -2.71 19.89
CA TYR A 19 0.46 -3.89 19.99
C TYR A 19 1.38 -4.07 18.77
N ASN A 20 0.91 -3.72 17.57
CA ASN A 20 1.76 -3.67 16.38
C ASN A 20 2.89 -2.63 16.49
N GLN A 21 2.66 -1.50 17.17
CA GLN A 21 3.70 -0.49 17.39
C GLN A 21 4.75 -0.89 18.42
N ILE A 22 4.46 -1.84 19.32
CA ILE A 22 5.40 -2.35 20.34
C ILE A 22 5.92 -3.78 20.03
N PRO A 23 6.12 -4.09 18.74
CA PRO A 23 6.41 -5.43 18.20
C PRO A 23 5.80 -6.66 18.91
N ARG A 24 4.50 -6.63 19.22
CA ARG A 24 3.80 -7.77 19.83
C ARG A 24 2.75 -8.36 18.87
N PRO A 25 3.18 -9.13 17.86
CA PRO A 25 2.27 -9.62 16.81
C PRO A 25 1.20 -10.60 17.33
N MET A 26 1.52 -11.41 18.34
CA MET A 26 0.54 -12.34 18.94
C MET A 26 -0.54 -11.62 19.73
N ASP A 27 -0.17 -10.59 20.50
CA ASP A 27 -1.13 -9.76 21.23
C ASP A 27 -2.01 -8.95 20.25
N SER A 28 -1.39 -8.42 19.19
CA SER A 28 -2.10 -7.74 18.11
C SER A 28 -3.10 -8.65 17.42
N TRP A 29 -2.69 -9.87 17.04
CA TRP A 29 -3.59 -10.87 16.47
C TRP A 29 -4.73 -11.21 17.44
N ALA A 30 -4.45 -11.38 18.73
CA ALA A 30 -5.47 -11.69 19.72
C ALA A 30 -6.50 -10.54 19.87
N MET A 31 -6.09 -9.28 19.64
CA MET A 31 -7.02 -8.15 19.60
C MET A 31 -7.83 -8.15 18.29
N ILE A 32 -7.19 -8.35 17.14
CA ILE A 32 -7.88 -8.46 15.84
C ILE A 32 -8.91 -9.60 15.86
N HIS A 33 -8.58 -10.75 16.46
CA HIS A 33 -9.50 -11.87 16.56
C HIS A 33 -10.73 -11.56 17.44
N ARG A 34 -10.55 -10.77 18.50
CA ARG A 34 -11.68 -10.26 19.30
C ARG A 34 -12.53 -9.27 18.52
N ALA A 35 -11.91 -8.33 17.80
CA ALA A 35 -12.62 -7.41 16.91
C ALA A 35 -13.43 -8.18 15.84
N ALA A 36 -12.84 -9.24 15.27
CA ALA A 36 -13.49 -10.11 14.31
C ALA A 36 -14.71 -10.83 14.89
N THR A 37 -14.63 -11.27 16.14
CA THR A 37 -15.75 -11.88 16.85
C THR A 37 -16.91 -10.88 17.01
N CYS A 38 -16.62 -9.62 17.36
CA CYS A 38 -17.64 -8.57 17.40
C CYS A 38 -18.27 -8.36 16.00
N CYS A 39 -17.46 -8.26 14.94
CA CYS A 39 -17.96 -8.14 13.57
C CYS A 39 -18.87 -9.29 13.18
N LEU A 40 -18.44 -10.54 13.39
CA LEU A 40 -19.25 -11.72 13.08
C LEU A 40 -20.59 -11.67 13.82
N SER A 41 -20.56 -11.43 15.13
CA SER A 41 -21.77 -11.31 15.95
C SER A 41 -22.73 -10.23 15.43
N MET A 42 -22.24 -9.05 15.07
CA MET A 42 -23.08 -7.96 14.57
C MET A 42 -23.65 -8.21 13.18
N LEU A 43 -22.91 -8.92 12.33
CA LEU A 43 -23.26 -9.10 10.91
C LEU A 43 -24.09 -10.37 10.65
N THR A 44 -23.97 -11.40 11.49
CA THR A 44 -24.71 -12.66 11.28
C THR A 44 -26.03 -12.74 12.05
N ASN A 45 -26.16 -11.99 13.13
CA ASN A 45 -27.32 -12.12 14.04
C ASN A 45 -28.44 -11.11 13.77
N HIS A 46 -28.23 -10.15 12.87
CA HIS A 46 -29.16 -9.06 12.60
C HIS A 46 -29.23 -8.77 11.11
N ASP A 47 -30.41 -8.36 10.63
CA ASP A 47 -30.52 -7.71 9.34
C ASP A 47 -29.88 -6.32 9.43
N VAL A 48 -28.92 -6.03 8.55
CA VAL A 48 -28.11 -4.81 8.62
C VAL A 48 -28.49 -3.88 7.49
N ASN A 49 -29.09 -2.75 7.83
CA ASN A 49 -29.29 -1.65 6.89
C ASN A 49 -27.95 -0.91 6.65
N PHE A 50 -27.21 -1.32 5.62
CA PHE A 50 -25.95 -0.69 5.21
C PHE A 50 -26.09 0.72 4.61
N ASP A 51 -27.33 1.16 4.33
CA ASP A 51 -27.61 2.53 3.89
C ASP A 51 -27.83 3.49 5.07
N GLY A 52 -27.91 2.96 6.30
CA GLY A 52 -27.89 3.75 7.52
C GLY A 52 -26.48 3.97 8.06
N TRP A 53 -26.31 5.01 8.89
CA TRP A 53 -25.03 5.30 9.55
C TRP A 53 -24.45 4.09 10.30
N GLU A 54 -25.29 3.38 11.07
CA GLU A 54 -24.84 2.25 11.87
C GLU A 54 -24.35 1.08 10.99
N GLY A 55 -25.07 0.76 9.91
CA GLY A 55 -24.67 -0.26 8.96
C GLY A 55 -23.39 0.11 8.22
N ASP A 56 -23.25 1.36 7.78
CA ASP A 56 -22.00 1.87 7.21
C ASP A 56 -20.83 1.76 8.21
N MET A 57 -21.07 2.07 9.50
CA MET A 57 -20.06 1.89 10.54
C MET A 57 -19.66 0.42 10.75
N LYS A 58 -20.62 -0.51 10.69
CA LYS A 58 -20.35 -1.96 10.68
C LYS A 58 -19.48 -2.36 9.48
N SER A 59 -19.75 -1.83 8.29
CA SER A 59 -18.87 -2.01 7.12
C SER A 59 -17.45 -1.48 7.37
N ARG A 60 -17.31 -0.28 7.95
CA ARG A 60 -15.98 0.30 8.22
C ARG A 60 -15.15 -0.58 9.15
N VAL A 61 -15.72 -1.01 10.28
CA VAL A 61 -14.99 -1.87 11.23
C VAL A 61 -14.71 -3.25 10.66
N TYR A 62 -15.64 -3.81 9.87
CA TYR A 62 -15.44 -5.06 9.14
C TYR A 62 -14.24 -5.01 8.19
N TRP A 63 -14.23 -4.04 7.26
CA TRP A 63 -13.15 -3.93 6.27
C TRP A 63 -11.81 -3.59 6.94
N ASN A 64 -11.81 -2.79 8.01
CA ASN A 64 -10.61 -2.54 8.81
C ASN A 64 -10.08 -3.83 9.46
N CYS A 65 -10.95 -4.59 10.10
CA CYS A 65 -10.60 -5.85 10.75
C CYS A 65 -10.08 -6.88 9.73
N LEU A 66 -10.78 -7.07 8.62
CA LEU A 66 -10.40 -8.02 7.57
C LEU A 66 -9.04 -7.66 6.95
N MET A 67 -8.78 -6.37 6.67
CA MET A 67 -7.47 -5.93 6.17
C MET A 67 -6.32 -6.29 7.14
N ASN A 68 -6.51 -6.05 8.43
CA ASN A 68 -5.49 -6.35 9.44
C ASN A 68 -5.32 -7.86 9.70
N GLU A 69 -6.42 -8.61 9.75
CA GLU A 69 -6.41 -10.07 9.96
C GLU A 69 -5.65 -10.78 8.84
N THR A 70 -5.94 -10.40 7.59
CA THR A 70 -5.39 -11.05 6.40
C THR A 70 -3.86 -11.04 6.42
N ILE A 71 -3.24 -9.96 6.90
CA ILE A 71 -1.77 -9.86 7.03
C ILE A 71 -1.23 -10.89 8.01
N LEU A 72 -1.74 -10.91 9.25
CA LEU A 72 -1.18 -11.72 10.33
C LEU A 72 -1.43 -13.21 10.12
N VAL A 73 -2.64 -13.58 9.70
CA VAL A 73 -3.00 -14.97 9.39
C VAL A 73 -2.06 -15.55 8.33
N GLN A 74 -1.74 -14.75 7.33
CA GLN A 74 -0.98 -15.21 6.17
C GLN A 74 0.53 -15.31 6.43
N GLU A 75 1.13 -14.36 7.14
CA GLU A 75 2.57 -14.36 7.40
C GLU A 75 2.94 -15.29 8.56
N LEU A 76 2.07 -15.40 9.57
CA LEU A 76 2.34 -16.17 10.79
C LEU A 76 1.60 -17.51 10.83
N HIS A 77 0.86 -17.86 9.79
CA HIS A 77 0.07 -19.10 9.70
C HIS A 77 -0.92 -19.27 10.88
N LEU A 78 -1.53 -18.17 11.31
CA LEU A 78 -2.46 -18.16 12.44
C LEU A 78 -3.88 -18.57 11.99
N PRO A 79 -4.73 -19.07 12.91
CA PRO A 79 -6.12 -19.37 12.57
C PRO A 79 -6.89 -18.13 12.10
N SER A 80 -7.69 -18.28 11.05
CA SER A 80 -8.62 -17.24 10.60
C SER A 80 -9.89 -17.23 11.45
N SER A 81 -10.49 -16.06 11.66
CA SER A 81 -11.81 -15.92 12.30
C SER A 81 -12.97 -16.37 11.39
N GLY A 82 -12.73 -16.40 10.08
CA GLY A 82 -13.76 -16.65 9.06
C GLY A 82 -14.48 -15.41 8.57
N LEU A 83 -14.01 -14.20 8.90
CA LEU A 83 -14.52 -12.93 8.35
C LEU A 83 -14.51 -12.90 6.82
N SER A 84 -13.50 -13.48 6.18
CA SER A 84 -13.37 -13.50 4.71
C SER A 84 -14.60 -14.09 4.00
N ARG A 85 -15.42 -14.92 4.68
CA ARG A 85 -16.66 -15.48 4.12
C ARG A 85 -17.76 -14.43 3.92
N LEU A 86 -17.67 -13.30 4.61
CA LEU A 86 -18.64 -12.20 4.51
C LEU A 86 -18.22 -11.14 3.48
N GLU A 87 -17.11 -11.33 2.76
CA GLU A 87 -16.54 -10.34 1.85
C GLU A 87 -17.49 -9.92 0.73
N GLU A 88 -18.27 -10.86 0.20
CA GLU A 88 -19.27 -10.59 -0.84
C GLU A 88 -20.55 -9.96 -0.28
N GLN A 89 -20.81 -10.10 1.03
CA GLN A 89 -22.05 -9.66 1.67
C GLN A 89 -21.93 -8.26 2.25
N VAL A 90 -20.76 -7.90 2.79
CA VAL A 90 -20.55 -6.61 3.45
C VAL A 90 -20.09 -5.58 2.41
N PRO A 91 -20.88 -4.53 2.14
CA PRO A 91 -20.52 -3.54 1.13
C PRO A 91 -19.30 -2.72 1.56
N ILE A 92 -18.59 -2.19 0.57
CA ILE A 92 -17.53 -1.21 0.78
C ILE A 92 -18.14 0.04 1.46
N PRO A 93 -17.49 0.65 2.47
CA PRO A 93 -18.05 1.77 3.19
C PRO A 93 -18.29 3.00 2.31
N LYS A 94 -19.45 3.63 2.50
CA LYS A 94 -19.89 4.88 1.85
C LYS A 94 -19.51 6.12 2.67
N PHE A 95 -19.07 5.92 3.91
CA PHE A 95 -18.70 6.96 4.86
C PHE A 95 -19.85 7.89 5.26
N ILE A 96 -21.02 7.32 5.52
CA ILE A 96 -22.22 8.03 5.95
C ILE A 96 -21.96 8.78 7.28
N GLY A 97 -22.32 10.06 7.34
CA GLY A 97 -22.17 10.89 8.54
C GLY A 97 -23.20 10.54 9.60
N PHE A 98 -22.86 10.75 10.88
CA PHE A 98 -23.85 10.64 11.95
C PHE A 98 -24.72 11.89 11.96
N GLU A 99 -26.03 11.73 11.75
CA GLU A 99 -27.00 12.82 11.86
C GLU A 99 -27.69 12.75 13.22
N MET A 100 -27.40 13.69 14.11
CA MET A 100 -28.12 13.83 15.38
C MET A 100 -29.33 14.73 15.14
N ASN A 101 -30.54 14.24 15.45
CA ASN A 101 -31.84 14.90 15.24
C ASN A 101 -31.81 16.44 15.34
N GLY A 102 -31.84 17.13 14.19
CA GLY A 102 -32.09 18.57 14.08
C GLY A 102 -30.89 19.50 14.29
N TYR A 103 -29.76 18.98 14.78
CA TYR A 103 -28.50 19.70 14.73
C TYR A 103 -27.68 19.06 13.63
N ALA A 104 -27.52 19.76 12.50
CA ALA A 104 -26.47 19.44 11.57
C ALA A 104 -25.21 19.23 12.42
N SER A 105 -24.66 18.01 12.40
CA SER A 105 -23.39 17.73 13.05
C SER A 105 -22.40 18.59 12.30
N ASN A 106 -22.27 19.84 12.74
CA ASN A 106 -21.24 20.76 12.35
C ASN A 106 -20.02 19.95 12.72
N ARG A 107 -19.42 19.37 11.67
CA ARG A 107 -18.42 18.32 11.78
C ARG A 107 -17.44 18.78 12.85
N PHE A 108 -16.77 17.84 13.51
CA PHE A 108 -15.46 18.18 14.03
C PHE A 108 -14.71 18.81 12.86
N ILE A 109 -14.74 20.14 12.76
CA ILE A 109 -14.05 20.91 11.73
C ILE A 109 -12.64 20.50 12.03
N SER A 110 -12.08 19.64 11.18
CA SER A 110 -10.71 19.23 11.23
C SER A 110 -9.91 20.52 11.31
N SER A 111 -9.46 20.88 12.50
CA SER A 111 -8.69 22.10 12.75
C SER A 111 -7.38 22.11 11.93
N SER A 112 -7.04 20.95 11.34
CA SER A 112 -5.89 20.66 10.52
C SER A 112 -6.05 20.97 9.02
N GLY A 113 -7.19 21.44 8.53
CA GLY A 113 -7.37 21.80 7.10
C GLY A 113 -7.23 20.64 6.10
N ILE A 114 -7.24 19.39 6.58
CA ILE A 114 -7.24 18.18 5.74
C ILE A 114 -8.68 17.70 5.60
N ASP A 115 -9.18 17.66 4.37
CA ASP A 115 -10.50 17.10 4.05
C ASP A 115 -10.58 15.61 4.44
N ASP A 116 -11.57 15.22 5.24
CA ASP A 116 -11.82 13.84 5.66
C ASP A 116 -11.88 12.88 4.46
N SER A 117 -12.34 13.37 3.31
CA SER A 117 -12.38 12.61 2.06
C SER A 117 -11.02 12.02 1.67
N TYR A 118 -9.92 12.69 2.02
CA TYR A 118 -8.57 12.21 1.75
C TYR A 118 -8.27 10.87 2.44
N PHE A 119 -8.58 10.75 3.73
CA PHE A 119 -8.38 9.50 4.47
C PHE A 119 -9.39 8.43 4.04
N GLN A 120 -10.60 8.83 3.66
CA GLN A 120 -11.61 7.93 3.11
C GLN A 120 -11.13 7.31 1.78
N TYR A 121 -10.60 8.10 0.85
CA TYR A 121 -10.04 7.60 -0.40
C TYR A 121 -8.87 6.65 -0.15
N HIS A 122 -8.00 6.97 0.81
CA HIS A 122 -6.91 6.06 1.20
C HIS A 122 -7.44 4.75 1.77
N PHE A 123 -8.47 4.77 2.62
CA PHE A 123 -9.10 3.56 3.12
C PHE A 123 -9.65 2.68 1.99
N LEU A 124 -10.39 3.29 1.05
CA LEU A 124 -10.96 2.58 -0.11
C LEU A 124 -9.86 2.00 -1.02
N ALA A 125 -8.80 2.77 -1.27
CA ALA A 125 -7.66 2.32 -2.05
C ALA A 125 -6.99 1.09 -1.41
N GLN A 126 -6.89 1.05 -0.08
CA GLN A 126 -6.35 -0.09 0.65
C GLN A 126 -7.25 -1.33 0.58
N VAL A 127 -8.58 -1.15 0.65
CA VAL A 127 -9.54 -2.23 0.46
C VAL A 127 -9.40 -2.85 -0.94
N ALA A 128 -9.41 -2.02 -1.98
CA ALA A 128 -9.24 -2.47 -3.36
C ALA A 128 -7.89 -3.18 -3.56
N HIS A 129 -6.81 -2.66 -2.96
CA HIS A 129 -5.50 -3.28 -3.01
C HIS A 129 -5.46 -4.66 -2.34
N ARG A 130 -6.14 -4.86 -1.20
CA ARG A 130 -6.21 -6.17 -0.52
C ARG A 130 -6.84 -7.23 -1.44
N ILE A 131 -7.87 -6.86 -2.19
CA ILE A 131 -8.54 -7.75 -3.15
C ILE A 131 -7.54 -8.19 -4.22
N ILE A 132 -6.75 -7.26 -4.77
CA ILE A 132 -5.68 -7.55 -5.74
C ILE A 132 -4.63 -8.50 -5.15
N LEU A 133 -4.16 -8.25 -3.92
CA LEU A 133 -3.18 -9.12 -3.26
C LEU A 133 -3.70 -10.53 -2.98
N THR A 134 -4.97 -10.64 -2.60
CA THR A 134 -5.63 -11.94 -2.41
C THR A 134 -5.65 -12.72 -3.73
N ARG A 135 -5.95 -12.04 -4.84
CA ARG A 135 -5.86 -12.62 -6.19
C ARG A 135 -4.44 -13.03 -6.57
N ILE A 136 -3.44 -12.17 -6.34
CA ILE A 136 -2.02 -12.46 -6.60
C ILE A 136 -1.62 -13.75 -5.88
N ARG A 137 -1.93 -13.86 -4.59
CA ARG A 137 -1.65 -15.04 -3.79
C ARG A 137 -2.30 -16.30 -4.35
N HIS A 138 -3.61 -16.27 -4.60
CA HIS A 138 -4.32 -17.44 -5.12
C HIS A 138 -3.85 -17.82 -6.53
N SER A 139 -3.37 -16.86 -7.32
CA SER A 139 -2.94 -17.05 -8.70
C SER A 139 -1.47 -17.44 -8.85
N LEU A 140 -0.64 -17.24 -7.83
CA LEU A 140 0.81 -17.45 -7.94
C LEU A 140 1.38 -18.41 -6.90
N TYR A 141 0.77 -18.53 -5.71
CA TYR A 141 1.40 -19.22 -4.57
C TYR A 141 0.85 -20.63 -4.43
N PHE A 142 1.10 -21.43 -5.46
CA PHE A 142 0.84 -22.86 -5.46
C PHE A 142 2.09 -23.61 -5.93
N TYR A 143 2.19 -24.86 -5.49
CA TYR A 143 3.32 -25.72 -5.80
C TYR A 143 3.16 -26.32 -7.20
N SER A 144 4.27 -26.37 -7.96
CA SER A 144 4.36 -27.12 -9.22
C SER A 144 5.73 -27.77 -9.36
N ASP A 145 5.74 -29.07 -9.66
CA ASP A 145 6.97 -29.84 -9.92
C ASP A 145 7.63 -29.51 -11.25
N SER A 146 6.86 -29.00 -12.23
CA SER A 146 7.30 -28.82 -13.61
C SER A 146 7.98 -27.47 -13.88
N GLY A 147 8.09 -26.59 -12.88
CA GLY A 147 8.75 -25.27 -12.99
C GLY A 147 8.11 -24.31 -14.01
N THR A 148 6.94 -24.66 -14.54
CA THR A 148 6.25 -23.98 -15.66
C THR A 148 5.38 -22.81 -15.19
N PHE A 149 5.55 -22.39 -13.94
CA PHE A 149 4.74 -21.40 -13.27
C PHE A 149 5.59 -20.27 -12.70
N PRO A 150 5.05 -19.03 -12.69
CA PRO A 150 3.70 -18.66 -13.12
C PRO A 150 3.57 -18.46 -14.65
N LEU A 151 2.36 -18.68 -15.19
CA LEU A 151 2.09 -18.47 -16.61
C LEU A 151 2.32 -16.99 -16.97
N PRO A 152 3.09 -16.65 -18.04
CA PRO A 152 3.39 -15.27 -18.41
C PRO A 152 2.14 -14.39 -18.58
N ALA A 153 1.06 -14.96 -19.12
CA ALA A 153 -0.22 -14.27 -19.28
C ALA A 153 -0.85 -13.86 -17.93
N VAL A 154 -0.84 -14.76 -16.94
CA VAL A 154 -1.36 -14.48 -15.58
C VAL A 154 -0.50 -13.40 -14.92
N ASN A 155 0.82 -13.49 -15.06
CA ASN A 155 1.74 -12.50 -14.52
C ASN A 155 1.50 -11.10 -15.12
N THR A 156 1.35 -11.03 -16.45
CA THR A 156 1.06 -9.80 -17.18
C THR A 156 -0.26 -9.19 -16.74
N GLU A 157 -1.30 -10.01 -16.59
CA GLU A 157 -2.63 -9.57 -16.17
C GLU A 157 -2.65 -9.05 -14.72
N LEU A 158 -1.90 -9.68 -13.81
CA LEU A 158 -1.77 -9.19 -12.43
C LEU A 158 -1.04 -7.84 -12.38
N HIS A 159 0.02 -7.65 -13.18
CA HIS A 159 0.67 -6.35 -13.33
C HIS A 159 -0.28 -5.31 -13.92
N HIS A 160 -1.08 -5.69 -14.92
CA HIS A 160 -2.06 -4.81 -15.54
C HIS A 160 -3.10 -4.30 -14.53
N GLN A 161 -3.70 -5.20 -13.75
CA GLN A 161 -4.68 -4.82 -12.73
C GLN A 161 -4.08 -3.93 -11.63
N LEU A 162 -2.86 -4.23 -11.18
CA LEU A 162 -2.19 -3.41 -10.19
C LEU A 162 -1.91 -2.00 -10.73
N GLU A 163 -1.54 -1.90 -12.00
CA GLU A 163 -1.31 -0.62 -12.65
C GLU A 163 -2.62 0.15 -12.86
N GLN A 164 -3.69 -0.54 -13.27
CA GLN A 164 -5.04 0.05 -13.35
C GLN A 164 -5.49 0.57 -11.99
N TRP A 165 -5.28 -0.18 -10.90
CA TRP A 165 -5.58 0.31 -9.56
C TRP A 165 -4.85 1.62 -9.27
N ARG A 166 -3.55 1.71 -9.57
CA ARG A 166 -2.73 2.90 -9.36
C ARG A 166 -3.19 4.09 -10.20
N THR A 167 -3.48 3.88 -11.49
CA THR A 167 -3.86 4.96 -12.41
C THR A 167 -5.27 5.49 -12.16
N ASN A 168 -6.17 4.65 -11.64
CA ASN A 168 -7.54 5.04 -11.29
C ASN A 168 -7.68 5.66 -9.88
N LEU A 169 -6.58 5.79 -9.11
CA LEU A 169 -6.63 6.50 -7.84
C LEU A 169 -7.05 7.97 -8.02
N PRO A 170 -7.88 8.52 -7.11
CA PRO A 170 -8.21 9.94 -7.12
C PRO A 170 -6.97 10.82 -7.11
N THR A 171 -7.01 11.94 -7.83
CA THR A 171 -5.89 12.89 -7.98
C THR A 171 -5.30 13.35 -6.65
N SER A 172 -6.12 13.38 -5.59
CA SER A 172 -5.74 13.80 -4.23
C SER A 172 -4.82 12.81 -3.49
N ILE A 173 -4.76 11.55 -3.93
CA ILE A 173 -3.94 10.47 -3.36
C ILE A 173 -3.05 9.78 -4.42
N GLN A 174 -3.12 10.21 -5.69
CA GLN A 174 -2.37 9.61 -6.78
C GLN A 174 -0.88 9.95 -6.71
N PHE A 175 -0.03 8.92 -6.79
CA PHE A 175 1.42 9.04 -6.69
C PHE A 175 2.13 8.61 -7.98
N ASN A 176 3.31 9.18 -8.22
CA ASN A 176 4.17 8.76 -9.33
C ASN A 176 5.13 7.67 -8.84
N HIS A 177 5.19 6.56 -9.57
CA HIS A 177 6.27 5.59 -9.42
C HIS A 177 7.41 6.00 -10.36
N ALA A 178 8.43 6.67 -9.83
CA ALA A 178 9.66 6.85 -10.58
C ALA A 178 10.46 5.53 -10.49
N PRO A 179 10.77 4.85 -11.60
CA PRO A 179 11.67 3.71 -11.55
C PRO A 179 13.01 4.20 -10.98
N TYR A 180 13.49 3.56 -9.91
CA TYR A 180 14.74 3.89 -9.20
C TYR A 180 15.98 3.98 -10.11
N SER A 181 15.88 3.56 -11.37
CA SER A 181 16.91 3.65 -12.42
C SER A 181 17.42 5.07 -12.70
N SER A 182 16.65 6.12 -12.40
CA SER A 182 17.06 7.50 -12.73
C SER A 182 18.12 8.10 -11.77
N HIS A 183 18.27 7.58 -10.55
CA HIS A 183 19.18 8.15 -9.56
C HIS A 183 20.58 7.53 -9.55
N LEU A 184 20.76 6.33 -10.12
CA LEU A 184 22.06 5.67 -10.22
C LEU A 184 22.79 5.97 -11.54
N ALA A 185 22.08 6.45 -12.56
CA ALA A 185 22.70 6.82 -13.85
C ALA A 185 23.48 8.14 -13.81
N SER A 186 23.29 8.98 -12.77
CA SER A 186 23.92 10.30 -12.69
C SER A 186 25.20 10.37 -11.86
N SER A 187 25.74 9.24 -11.38
CA SER A 187 26.88 9.24 -10.44
C SER A 187 28.11 8.44 -10.89
N HIS A 188 28.30 8.22 -12.19
CA HIS A 188 29.58 7.74 -12.71
C HIS A 188 30.35 8.91 -13.36
N PRO A 189 31.42 9.43 -12.72
CA PRO A 189 32.40 10.23 -13.43
C PRO A 189 33.21 9.29 -14.32
N THR A 190 33.12 9.48 -15.63
CA THR A 190 34.05 8.87 -16.60
C THR A 190 35.46 9.43 -16.36
N PRO A 191 36.51 8.60 -16.25
CA PRO A 191 37.88 9.09 -16.20
C PRO A 191 38.26 9.67 -17.56
N GLY A 192 38.55 10.97 -17.61
CA GLY A 192 38.98 11.67 -18.81
C GLY A 192 40.42 11.29 -19.19
N THR A 193 40.60 10.84 -20.42
CA THR A 193 41.92 10.68 -21.07
C THR A 193 42.45 12.06 -21.48
N PRO A 194 43.70 12.45 -21.18
CA PRO A 194 44.23 13.74 -21.60
C PRO A 194 44.80 13.63 -23.02
N SER A 195 44.24 14.39 -23.98
CA SER A 195 44.87 14.58 -25.29
C SER A 195 45.37 16.02 -25.42
N ILE A 196 46.66 16.13 -25.67
CA ILE A 196 47.49 17.31 -25.85
C ILE A 196 47.32 17.79 -27.30
N HIS A 197 46.90 19.04 -27.55
CA HIS A 197 47.41 19.90 -28.64
C HIS A 197 46.78 21.33 -28.60
N PRO A 198 47.50 22.39 -29.03
CA PRO A 198 47.07 23.79 -28.87
C PRO A 198 46.58 24.47 -30.18
N SER A 199 45.45 25.21 -30.10
CA SER A 199 45.02 26.48 -30.79
C SER A 199 45.20 26.69 -32.32
N PRO A 200 44.61 27.72 -33.02
CA PRO A 200 43.78 28.86 -32.56
C PRO A 200 42.52 29.23 -33.43
N ALA A 201 41.75 30.20 -32.89
CA ALA A 201 40.94 31.25 -33.55
C ALA A 201 39.55 30.97 -34.18
N ALA A 202 38.54 31.56 -33.51
CA ALA A 202 37.37 32.30 -34.01
C ALA A 202 36.42 31.66 -35.05
N SER A 203 35.17 31.41 -34.63
CA SER A 203 33.98 31.94 -35.32
C SER A 203 32.70 31.75 -34.50
N VAL A 204 31.84 32.76 -34.65
CA VAL A 204 30.56 33.02 -33.99
C VAL A 204 29.52 31.97 -34.38
N ALA A 205 28.95 31.25 -33.41
CA ALA A 205 27.64 30.61 -33.54
C ALA A 205 27.08 30.22 -32.16
N SER A 206 25.94 30.80 -31.80
CA SER A 206 25.15 30.45 -30.62
C SER A 206 24.74 28.98 -30.64
N PRO A 207 24.89 28.21 -29.56
CA PRO A 207 24.22 26.92 -29.44
C PRO A 207 22.84 27.14 -28.84
N ALA A 208 21.80 26.77 -29.59
CA ALA A 208 20.46 26.58 -29.08
C ALA A 208 20.51 25.68 -27.83
N GLN A 209 20.06 26.21 -26.70
CA GLN A 209 19.89 25.42 -25.47
C GLN A 209 18.80 24.37 -25.70
N LEU A 210 19.21 23.15 -26.01
CA LEU A 210 18.36 21.98 -25.90
C LEU A 210 18.10 21.74 -24.40
N SER A 211 17.10 22.45 -23.89
CA SER A 211 16.65 22.35 -22.51
C SER A 211 16.03 20.97 -22.31
N SER A 212 16.79 20.04 -21.75
CA SER A 212 16.22 18.83 -21.16
C SER A 212 15.07 19.24 -20.22
N PRO A 213 13.86 18.66 -20.31
CA PRO A 213 12.77 19.07 -19.44
C PRO A 213 13.11 18.64 -18.02
N ARG A 214 13.54 19.61 -17.21
CA ARG A 214 13.52 19.51 -15.75
C ARG A 214 12.12 19.06 -15.35
N PRO A 215 11.94 18.02 -14.51
CA PRO A 215 10.61 17.63 -14.05
C PRO A 215 9.98 18.84 -13.38
N ARG A 216 8.90 19.36 -13.96
CA ARG A 216 8.13 20.45 -13.35
C ARG A 216 7.62 19.96 -11.99
N PRO A 217 7.85 20.69 -10.89
CA PRO A 217 7.13 20.43 -9.64
C PRO A 217 5.62 20.56 -9.91
N ARG A 218 4.84 19.62 -9.38
CA ARG A 218 3.39 19.51 -9.60
C ARG A 218 2.67 20.75 -8.99
N PRO A 219 1.59 21.27 -9.59
CA PRO A 219 0.84 22.41 -9.05
C PRO A 219 -0.03 22.12 -7.81
N THR A 220 -0.05 20.91 -7.25
CA THR A 220 -0.96 20.53 -6.15
C THR A 220 -0.27 20.15 -4.84
N ASP A 221 1.06 20.10 -4.80
CA ASP A 221 1.84 19.61 -3.66
C ASP A 221 2.12 20.70 -2.59
N GLN A 222 1.79 21.96 -2.88
CA GLN A 222 2.22 23.11 -2.06
C GLN A 222 1.20 23.59 -1.02
N SER A 223 -0.04 23.09 -1.02
CA SER A 223 -1.10 23.62 -0.13
C SER A 223 -1.49 22.71 1.04
N ARG A 224 -1.09 21.43 1.06
CA ARG A 224 -1.50 20.52 2.14
C ARG A 224 -0.48 20.55 3.29
N PRO A 225 -0.91 20.81 4.54
CA PRO A 225 -0.02 20.73 5.69
C PRO A 225 0.51 19.30 5.84
N LEU A 226 1.82 19.17 5.88
CA LEU A 226 2.47 17.88 6.10
C LEU A 226 2.32 17.48 7.57
N THR A 227 1.44 16.51 7.83
CA THR A 227 1.24 15.93 9.17
C THR A 227 1.79 14.50 9.22
N PRO A 228 2.07 13.95 10.43
CA PRO A 228 2.39 12.53 10.56
C PRO A 228 1.33 11.62 9.93
N GLY A 229 0.04 11.94 10.09
CA GLY A 229 -1.06 11.15 9.51
C GLY A 229 -1.03 11.11 7.99
N THR A 230 -0.82 12.25 7.32
CA THR A 230 -0.71 12.31 5.85
C THR A 230 0.55 11.60 5.36
N ALA A 231 1.69 11.77 6.07
CA ALA A 231 2.93 11.09 5.75
C ALA A 231 2.81 9.55 5.85
N VAL A 232 2.17 9.05 6.91
CA VAL A 232 1.93 7.60 7.10
C VAL A 232 1.04 7.08 5.99
N THR A 233 -0.06 7.76 5.71
CA THR A 233 -1.06 7.26 4.77
C THR A 233 -0.52 7.24 3.33
N ASP A 234 0.21 8.28 2.90
CA ASP A 234 0.87 8.30 1.59
C ASP A 234 1.94 7.22 1.46
N ALA A 235 2.77 7.04 2.49
CA ALA A 235 3.82 6.02 2.46
C ALA A 235 3.24 4.60 2.51
N MET A 236 2.14 4.38 3.23
CA MET A 236 1.42 3.11 3.22
C MET A 236 0.90 2.81 1.82
N LEU A 237 0.24 3.77 1.17
CA LEU A 237 -0.31 3.59 -0.17
C LEU A 237 0.78 3.26 -1.21
N GLN A 238 1.91 3.95 -1.15
CA GLN A 238 3.07 3.64 -2.01
C GLN A 238 3.70 2.28 -1.68
N GLY A 239 3.84 1.97 -0.38
CA GLY A 239 4.39 0.70 0.08
C GLY A 239 3.57 -0.48 -0.44
N ARG A 240 2.25 -0.40 -0.35
CA ARG A 240 1.32 -1.39 -0.89
C ARG A 240 1.58 -1.71 -2.37
N TYR A 241 1.69 -0.69 -3.22
CA TYR A 241 2.01 -0.88 -4.63
C TYR A 241 3.31 -1.67 -4.83
N LEU A 242 4.38 -1.33 -4.10
CA LEU A 242 5.66 -2.01 -4.21
C LEU A 242 5.54 -3.46 -3.70
N ILE A 243 4.80 -3.70 -2.63
CA ILE A 243 4.68 -5.03 -2.04
C ILE A 243 3.84 -5.95 -2.94
N ALA A 244 2.80 -5.44 -3.61
CA ALA A 244 2.11 -6.19 -4.65
C ALA A 244 3.04 -6.55 -5.82
N ARG A 245 3.85 -5.60 -6.32
CA ARG A 245 4.87 -5.89 -7.36
C ARG A 245 5.89 -6.92 -6.90
N PHE A 246 6.33 -6.86 -5.65
CA PHE A 246 7.19 -7.86 -5.05
C PHE A 246 6.50 -9.23 -5.02
N HIS A 247 5.25 -9.31 -4.56
CA HIS A 247 4.51 -10.56 -4.50
C HIS A 247 4.32 -11.20 -5.88
N ILE A 248 4.14 -10.38 -6.93
CA ILE A 248 4.10 -10.83 -8.32
C ILE A 248 5.47 -11.38 -8.77
N GLY A 249 6.57 -10.71 -8.43
CA GLY A 249 7.93 -11.16 -8.77
C GLY A 249 8.48 -12.31 -7.91
N ARG A 250 7.91 -12.55 -6.73
CA ARG A 250 8.42 -13.52 -5.73
C ARG A 250 8.56 -14.97 -6.27
N PRO A 251 7.61 -15.53 -7.04
CA PRO A 251 7.78 -16.87 -7.63
C PRO A 251 9.04 -17.00 -8.50
N TYR A 252 9.42 -15.94 -9.22
CA TYR A 252 10.61 -15.93 -10.05
C TYR A 252 11.90 -15.93 -9.21
N ILE A 253 11.88 -15.27 -8.05
CA ILE A 253 12.98 -15.36 -7.08
C ILE A 253 13.12 -16.80 -6.56
N TYR A 254 12.01 -17.47 -6.23
CA TYR A 254 12.04 -18.88 -5.84
C TYR A 254 12.55 -19.78 -6.98
N LYS A 255 12.11 -19.56 -8.22
CA LYS A 255 12.60 -20.27 -9.40
C LYS A 255 14.11 -20.12 -9.53
N ALA A 256 14.64 -18.91 -9.38
CA ALA A 256 16.07 -18.64 -9.45
C ALA A 256 16.88 -19.35 -8.36
N LEU A 257 16.33 -19.48 -7.14
CA LEU A 257 16.99 -20.17 -6.03
C LEU A 257 16.93 -21.70 -6.14
N ARG A 258 15.84 -22.26 -6.71
CA ARG A 258 15.59 -23.71 -6.72
C ARG A 258 16.06 -24.39 -8.01
N ILE A 259 15.87 -23.74 -9.16
CA ILE A 259 16.09 -24.29 -10.51
C ILE A 259 16.69 -23.24 -11.45
N PRO A 260 17.88 -22.69 -11.14
CA PRO A 260 18.47 -21.57 -11.89
C PRO A 260 18.72 -21.86 -13.38
N HIS A 261 18.89 -23.13 -13.76
CA HIS A 261 19.15 -23.55 -15.14
C HIS A 261 17.91 -23.43 -16.06
N LEU A 262 16.72 -23.18 -15.52
CA LEU A 262 15.47 -22.99 -16.26
C LEU A 262 15.03 -21.53 -16.34
N LEU A 263 15.89 -20.58 -15.94
CA LEU A 263 15.59 -19.15 -16.02
C LEU A 263 15.68 -18.65 -17.46
N SER A 264 14.65 -17.93 -17.89
CA SER A 264 14.66 -17.14 -19.12
C SER A 264 15.10 -15.68 -18.85
N ASP A 265 15.37 -14.93 -19.91
CA ASP A 265 15.62 -13.48 -19.81
C ASP A 265 14.44 -12.73 -19.19
N GLU A 266 13.21 -13.16 -19.47
CA GLU A 266 11.99 -12.60 -18.87
C GLU A 266 11.93 -12.86 -17.36
N ASP A 267 12.33 -14.07 -16.92
CA ASP A 267 12.41 -14.38 -15.50
C ASP A 267 13.39 -13.46 -14.78
N PHE A 268 14.55 -13.16 -15.39
CA PHE A 268 15.51 -12.21 -14.82
C PHE A 268 14.94 -10.80 -14.67
N VAL A 269 14.11 -10.34 -15.60
CA VAL A 269 13.40 -9.06 -15.49
C VAL A 269 12.46 -9.09 -14.28
N GLN A 270 11.71 -10.17 -14.07
CA GLN A 270 10.81 -10.32 -12.93
C GLN A 270 11.56 -10.42 -11.60
N VAL A 271 12.67 -11.18 -11.54
CA VAL A 271 13.55 -11.27 -10.36
C VAL A 271 14.09 -9.89 -9.99
N ARG A 272 14.64 -9.15 -10.97
CA ARG A 272 15.16 -7.81 -10.75
C ARG A 272 14.08 -6.87 -10.23
N SER A 273 12.91 -6.88 -10.88
CA SER A 273 11.79 -6.04 -10.45
C SER A 273 11.31 -6.42 -9.05
N GLY A 274 11.13 -7.70 -8.76
CA GLY A 274 10.72 -8.22 -7.46
C GLY A 274 11.67 -7.78 -6.34
N LEU A 275 12.99 -7.97 -6.53
CA LEU A 275 14.00 -7.56 -5.56
C LEU A 275 14.04 -6.03 -5.36
N GLN A 276 13.96 -5.25 -6.44
CA GLN A 276 13.91 -3.78 -6.33
C GLN A 276 12.71 -3.31 -5.50
N ASN A 277 11.54 -3.91 -5.72
CA ASN A 277 10.33 -3.58 -4.99
C ASN A 277 10.39 -4.08 -3.53
N ALA A 278 10.98 -5.24 -3.27
CA ALA A 278 11.22 -5.74 -1.90
C ALA A 278 12.14 -4.84 -1.08
N MET A 279 13.04 -4.11 -1.74
CA MET A 279 13.97 -3.16 -1.10
C MET A 279 13.44 -1.72 -1.07
N GLY A 280 12.30 -1.46 -1.71
CA GLY A 280 11.63 -0.16 -1.68
C GLY A 280 10.72 -0.05 -0.46
N TRP A 281 11.13 0.70 0.56
CA TRP A 281 10.37 0.88 1.80
C TRP A 281 9.99 2.36 2.02
N PRO A 282 8.96 2.89 1.34
CA PRO A 282 8.54 4.30 1.44
C PRO A 282 8.32 4.78 2.87
N VAL A 283 7.81 3.90 3.73
CA VAL A 283 7.59 4.19 5.16
C VAL A 283 8.89 4.44 5.94
N THR A 284 10.02 3.89 5.50
CA THR A 284 11.35 4.13 6.13
C THR A 284 12.23 5.07 5.33
N GLN A 285 11.73 5.56 4.19
CA GLN A 285 12.41 6.42 3.25
C GLN A 285 11.69 7.78 3.14
N GLY A 286 12.21 8.68 2.31
CA GLY A 286 11.54 9.94 1.99
C GLY A 286 11.23 10.81 3.22
N ILE A 287 9.95 11.03 3.47
CA ILE A 287 9.46 11.99 4.46
C ILE A 287 9.76 11.59 5.91
N PHE A 288 9.75 10.30 6.23
CA PHE A 288 10.02 9.82 7.58
C PHE A 288 11.47 10.02 8.01
N ARG A 289 12.41 10.04 7.04
CA ARG A 289 13.80 10.45 7.32
C ARG A 289 13.92 11.92 7.71
N LYS A 290 12.96 12.75 7.32
CA LYS A 290 12.94 14.19 7.62
C LYS A 290 12.16 14.51 8.90
N MET A 291 11.30 13.60 9.35
CA MET A 291 10.51 13.78 10.58
C MET A 291 11.32 13.35 11.82
N LYS A 292 11.94 14.33 12.50
CA LYS A 292 12.77 14.09 13.69
C LYS A 292 12.05 13.38 14.85
N SER A 293 10.72 13.53 14.94
CA SER A 293 9.90 12.96 16.02
C SER A 293 8.95 11.84 15.55
N CYS A 294 9.10 11.35 14.32
CA CYS A 294 8.27 10.26 13.77
C CYS A 294 9.17 9.29 13.00
N ILE A 295 9.82 8.39 13.73
CA ILE A 295 10.65 7.32 13.17
C ILE A 295 9.85 6.02 13.27
N PRO A 296 9.23 5.54 12.18
CA PRO A 296 8.48 4.29 12.21
C PRO A 296 9.43 3.13 12.52
N ILE A 297 9.03 2.26 13.45
CA ILE A 297 9.75 1.04 13.76
C ILE A 297 9.61 0.09 12.56
N ARG A 298 10.73 -0.46 12.08
CA ARG A 298 10.80 -1.30 10.87
C ARG A 298 9.83 -2.50 10.87
N PHE A 299 9.40 -2.94 12.06
CA PHE A 299 8.53 -4.11 12.25
C PHE A 299 7.03 -3.81 12.12
N ALA A 300 6.60 -2.55 12.31
CA ALA A 300 5.18 -2.22 12.44
C ALA A 300 4.41 -2.17 11.10
N PHE A 301 5.12 -2.35 9.98
CA PHE A 301 4.56 -2.25 8.64
C PHE A 301 4.76 -3.55 7.87
N CYS A 302 4.21 -4.63 8.42
CA CYS A 302 3.72 -5.73 7.60
C CYS A 302 2.49 -5.25 6.83
N SER A 303 2.59 -4.20 6.02
CA SER A 303 1.52 -3.86 5.09
C SER A 303 1.67 -4.83 3.93
N GLN A 304 0.70 -5.71 3.75
CA GLN A 304 0.46 -6.40 2.49
C GLN A 304 0.65 -5.48 1.27
#